data_AF-A0A916J284-F1
#
_entry.id   AF-A0A916J284-F1
#
_cell.length_a   1.000
_cell.length_b   1.000
_cell.length_c   1.000
_cell.angle_alpha   90.00
_cell.angle_beta   90.00
_cell.angle_gamma   90.00
#
_symmetry.space_group_name_H-M   'P 1'
#
loop_
_entity.id
_entity.type
_entity.pdbx_description
1 polymer ?
#
loop_
_entity_poly.entity_id
_entity_poly.type
_entity_poly.pdbx_seq_one_letter_code
_entity_poly.pdbx_strand_id
1 'polypeptide(L)' 'MSGSGILLGFNEEQVSRFGMTFVLGGLMLYMLFIIGELAYRSRAGKTGTFVLFFVLSFGMVGFVAKLFIQNFWGI' A
#
# COMPACT_ATOMS: atom_id res chain seq x y z
N MET A 1 -18.56 -18.11 16.42
CA MET A 1 -19.17 -17.60 17.67
C MET A 1 -18.97 -16.10 17.72
N SER A 2 -20.10 -15.38 17.72
CA SER A 2 -20.38 -14.00 18.13
C SER A 2 -19.28 -12.92 18.10
N GLY A 3 -19.50 -11.95 17.21
CA GLY A 3 -18.98 -10.59 17.25
C GLY A 3 -19.89 -9.68 16.42
N SER A 4 -21.13 -9.51 16.87
CA SER A 4 -22.14 -8.60 16.30
C SER A 4 -21.67 -7.14 16.33
N GLY A 5 -21.65 -6.47 15.18
CA GLY A 5 -21.33 -5.04 15.07
C GLY A 5 -21.70 -4.35 13.75
N ILE A 6 -22.65 -4.87 12.97
CA ILE A 6 -23.12 -4.24 11.73
C ILE A 6 -24.06 -3.08 12.09
N LEU A 7 -23.58 -1.83 12.07
CA LEU A 7 -24.39 -0.65 12.42
C LEU A 7 -25.04 0.07 11.22
N LEU A 8 -24.64 -0.19 9.97
CA LEU A 8 -25.09 0.60 8.81
C LEU A 8 -25.39 -0.20 7.52
N GLY A 9 -25.76 -1.48 7.59
CA GLY A 9 -26.22 -2.20 6.40
C GLY A 9 -25.18 -2.41 5.28
N PHE A 10 -23.90 -2.11 5.53
CA PHE A 10 -22.78 -2.42 4.63
C PHE A 10 -22.06 -3.69 5.12
N ASN A 11 -21.86 -4.62 4.19
CA ASN A 11 -21.14 -5.87 4.40
C ASN A 11 -19.70 -5.56 4.88
N GLU A 12 -19.33 -5.98 6.09
CA GLU A 12 -18.03 -5.66 6.74
C GLU A 12 -16.83 -6.07 5.87
N GLU A 13 -16.98 -7.17 5.14
CA GLU A 13 -15.98 -7.61 4.17
C GLU A 13 -15.78 -6.61 3.03
N GLN A 14 -16.85 -5.95 2.58
CA GLN A 14 -16.80 -5.01 1.46
C GLN A 14 -16.12 -3.71 1.89
N VAL A 15 -16.41 -3.23 3.10
CA VAL A 15 -15.73 -2.07 3.69
C VAL A 15 -14.25 -2.40 3.98
N SER A 16 -13.95 -3.61 4.45
CA SER A 16 -12.58 -4.07 4.69
C SER A 16 -11.77 -4.18 3.38
N ARG A 17 -12.33 -4.82 2.33
CA ARG A 17 -11.70 -4.90 1.00
C ARG A 17 -11.49 -3.50 0.39
N PHE A 18 -12.47 -2.62 0.55
CA PHE A 18 -12.36 -1.24 0.07
C PHE A 18 -11.30 -0.44 0.84
N GLY A 19 -11.25 -0.56 2.17
CA GLY A 19 -10.22 0.07 3.01
C GLY A 19 -8.81 -0.45 2.70
N MET A 20 -8.66 -1.76 2.51
CA MET A 20 -7.37 -2.37 2.18
C MET A 20 -6.84 -1.98 0.80
N THR A 21 -7.72 -1.75 -0.17
CA THR A 21 -7.31 -1.43 -1.54
C THR A 21 -7.17 0.07 -1.75
N PHE A 22 -8.17 0.84 -1.33
CA PHE A 22 -8.27 2.26 -1.63
C PHE A 22 -7.53 3.11 -0.59
N VAL A 23 -7.80 2.89 0.71
CA VAL A 23 -7.20 3.69 1.79
C VAL A 23 -5.74 3.29 2.00
N LEU A 24 -5.46 2.00 2.12
CA LEU A 24 -4.10 1.49 2.30
C LEU A 24 -3.22 1.74 1.07
N GLY A 25 -3.75 1.54 -0.15
CA GLY A 25 -3.05 1.86 -1.40
C GLY A 25 -2.73 3.35 -1.53
N GLY A 26 -3.69 4.22 -1.22
CA GLY A 26 -3.49 5.68 -1.22
C GLY A 26 -2.49 6.15 -0.16
N LEU A 27 -2.55 5.58 1.05
CA LEU A 27 -1.64 5.92 2.15
C LEU A 27 -0.22 5.43 1.89
N MET A 28 -0.07 4.27 1.23
CA MET A 28 1.21 3.77 0.75
C MET A 28 1.81 4.69 -0.33
N LEU A 29 1.01 5.15 -1.30
CA LEU A 29 1.43 6.15 -2.28
C LEU A 29 1.88 7.48 -1.64
N TYR A 30 1.18 7.92 -0.58
CA TYR A 30 1.56 9.11 0.17
C TYR A 30 2.93 8.97 0.85
N MET A 31 3.23 7.80 1.44
CA MET A 31 4.58 7.50 1.93
C MET A 31 5.64 7.56 0.81
N LEU A 32 5.34 7.01 -0.38
CA LEU A 32 6.25 7.07 -1.53
C LEU A 32 6.52 8.52 -1.97
N PHE A 33 5.49 9.36 -1.97
CA PHE A 33 5.61 10.77 -2.31
C PHE A 33 6.50 11.53 -1.32
N ILE A 34 6.32 11.31 0.00
CA ILE A 34 7.16 11.93 1.04
C ILE A 34 8.62 11.48 0.90
N ILE A 35 8.86 10.18 0.71
CA ILE A 35 10.22 9.63 0.58
C ILE A 35 10.89 10.16 -0.69
N GLY A 36 10.15 10.29 -1.80
CA GLY A 36 10.66 10.89 -3.03
C GLY A 36 11.00 12.37 -2.89
N GLU A 37 10.19 13.14 -2.17
CA GLU A 37 10.45 14.55 -1.89
C GLU A 37 11.65 14.73 -0.96
N LEU A 38 11.73 13.90 0.09
CA LEU A 38 12.86 13.85 1.02
C LEU A 38 14.16 13.42 0.32
N ALA A 39 14.10 12.44 -0.57
CA ALA A 39 15.22 12.01 -1.41
C ALA A 39 15.80 13.15 -2.24
N TYR A 40 14.90 13.89 -2.90
CA TYR A 40 15.25 15.01 -3.78
C TYR A 40 15.79 16.20 -2.99
N ARG A 41 15.15 16.57 -1.87
CA ARG A 41 15.59 17.66 -1.00
C ARG A 41 16.85 17.36 -0.20
N SER A 42 17.01 16.12 0.26
CA SER A 42 18.14 15.74 1.11
C SER A 42 19.45 15.60 0.34
N ARG A 43 19.46 15.79 -1.00
CA ARG A 43 20.61 15.48 -1.87
C ARG A 43 21.21 14.11 -1.51
N ALA A 44 20.36 13.12 -1.22
CA ALA A 44 20.81 11.74 -1.08
C ALA A 44 21.52 11.44 -2.41
N GLY A 45 22.86 11.34 -2.39
CA GLY A 45 23.71 11.48 -3.57
C GLY A 45 23.33 10.52 -4.72
N LYS A 46 24.09 10.50 -5.83
CA LYS A 46 23.81 9.60 -6.98
C LYS A 46 23.49 8.16 -6.57
N THR A 47 24.11 7.64 -5.51
CA THR A 47 23.82 6.34 -4.88
C THR A 47 22.49 6.29 -4.13
N GLY A 48 22.13 7.33 -3.38
CA GLY A 48 20.87 7.39 -2.63
C GLY A 48 19.64 7.38 -3.55
N THR A 49 19.64 8.20 -4.61
CA THR A 49 18.54 8.21 -5.59
C THR A 49 18.39 6.85 -6.28
N PHE A 50 19.49 6.14 -6.54
CA PHE A 50 19.47 4.80 -7.16
C PHE A 50 18.84 3.76 -6.22
N VAL A 51 19.22 3.76 -4.95
CA VAL A 51 18.64 2.86 -3.92
C VAL A 51 17.16 3.19 -3.69
N LEU A 52 16.79 4.48 -3.68
CA LEU A 52 15.41 4.92 -3.53
C LEU A 52 14.53 4.45 -4.70
N PHE A 53 15.02 4.54 -5.94
CA PHE A 53 14.32 4.00 -7.11
C PHE A 53 14.17 2.47 -7.05
N PHE A 54 15.19 1.77 -6.53
CA PHE A 54 15.17 0.33 -6.38
C PHE A 54 14.17 -0.11 -5.31
N VAL A 55 14.22 0.50 -4.12
CA VAL A 55 13.26 0.25 -3.03
C VAL A 55 11.84 0.63 -3.44
N LEU A 56 11.67 1.71 -4.19
CA LEU A 56 10.38 2.15 -4.73
C LEU A 56 9.79 1.09 -5.67
N SER A 57 10.59 0.62 -6.64
CA SER A 57 10.18 -0.43 -7.58
C SER A 57 9.87 -1.74 -6.86
N PHE A 58 10.72 -2.14 -5.90
CA PHE A 58 10.50 -3.35 -5.10
C PHE A 58 9.26 -3.24 -4.21
N GLY A 59 8.99 -2.06 -3.65
CA GLY A 59 7.80 -1.79 -2.82
C GLY A 59 6.50 -1.84 -3.61
N MET A 60 6.46 -1.26 -4.82
CA MET A 60 5.30 -1.39 -5.72
C MET A 60 5.10 -2.83 -6.17
N VAL A 61 6.16 -3.53 -6.58
CA VAL A 61 6.09 -4.93 -7.02
C VAL A 61 5.64 -5.83 -5.89
N GLY A 62 6.14 -5.65 -4.67
CA GLY A 62 5.71 -6.42 -3.49
C GLY A 62 4.25 -6.20 -3.13
N PHE A 63 3.75 -4.96 -3.21
CA PHE A 63 2.34 -4.66 -2.98
C PHE A 63 1.43 -5.27 -4.04
N VAL A 64 1.80 -5.14 -5.32
CA VAL A 64 1.05 -5.73 -6.44
C VAL A 64 1.10 -7.26 -6.37
N ALA A 65 2.24 -7.86 -6.08
CA ALA A 65 2.37 -9.30 -5.90
C ALA A 65 1.48 -9.80 -4.75
N LYS A 66 1.44 -9.08 -3.62
CA LYS A 66 0.54 -9.42 -2.50
C LYS A 66 -0.94 -9.36 -2.91
N LEU A 67 -1.35 -8.33 -3.65
CA LEU A 67 -2.71 -8.23 -4.18
C LEU A 67 -3.04 -9.33 -5.20
N PHE A 68 -2.08 -9.68 -6.05
CA PHE A 68 -2.22 -10.75 -7.03
C PHE A 68 -2.34 -12.12 -6.36
N ILE A 69 -1.49 -12.39 -5.38
CA ILE A 69 -1.53 -13.64 -4.59
C ILE A 69 -2.84 -13.72 -3.81
N GLN A 70 -3.31 -12.62 -3.23
CA GLN A 70 -4.58 -12.58 -2.50
C GLN A 70 -5.78 -12.87 -3.42
N ASN A 71 -5.79 -12.31 -4.64
CA ASN A 71 -6.83 -12.60 -5.63
C ASN A 71 -6.73 -14.01 -6.23
N PHE A 72 -5.52 -14.51 -6.47
CA PHE A 72 -5.30 -15.81 -7.13
C PHE A 72 -5.42 -16.99 -6.16
N TRP A 73 -5.09 -16.79 -4.88
CA TRP A 73 -5.23 -17.81 -3.83
C TRP A 73 -6.60 -17.76 -3.12
N GLY A 74 -7.49 -16.83 -3.51
CA GLY A 74 -8.92 -16.91 -3.17
C GLY A 74 -9.26 -16.79 -1.69
N ILE A 75 -8.59 -15.90 -0.95
CA ILE A 75 -8.97 -15.44 0.41
C ILE A 75 -9.40 -13.97 0.34
#